data_AF-A0A6L6X3I2-F1
#
_entry.id   AF-A0A6L6X3I2-F1
#
_cell.length_a   1.000
_cell.length_b   1.000
_cell.length_c   1.000
_cell.angle_alpha   90.00
_cell.angle_beta   90.00
_cell.angle_gamma   90.00
#
_symmetry.space_group_name_H-M   'P 1'
#
loop_
_entity.id
_entity.type
_entity.pdbx_description
1 polymer ?
#
loop_
_entity_poly.entity_id
_entity_poly.type
_entity_poly.pdbx_seq_one_letter_code
_entity_poly.pdbx_strand_id
1 'polypeptide(L)'
;MARGRLRIYLGAAPGVGKTYAMLSEAHRRTERGTDCVVAFVEHHDRPRTEVLLHGVEPVPRRELTYRGAVFTEMDVDAVLQRAPAVAVVDELAHTNVPGSRNAKRWQDVEELLEAGVDVISTVNIQHLESLGDVVESITGV
;
A
#
# COMPACT_ATOMS: atom_id res chain seq x y z
N MET A 1 -11.20 -17.18 7.54
CA MET A 1 -9.74 -17.10 7.72
C MET A 1 -9.44 -16.04 8.77
N ALA A 2 -8.29 -16.05 9.42
CA ALA A 2 -7.93 -14.96 10.33
C ALA A 2 -7.66 -13.69 9.52
N ARG A 3 -8.05 -12.54 10.05
CA ARG A 3 -7.76 -11.23 9.45
C ARG A 3 -6.25 -11.01 9.37
N GLY A 4 -5.79 -10.42 8.27
CA GLY A 4 -4.40 -10.01 8.07
C GLY A 4 -3.96 -8.92 9.04
N ARG A 5 -2.66 -8.69 9.12
CA ARG A 5 -2.05 -7.68 9.99
C ARG A 5 -1.60 -6.47 9.20
N LEU A 6 -1.93 -5.28 9.70
CA LEU A 6 -1.38 -4.04 9.18
C LEU A 6 -0.10 -3.64 9.92
N ARG A 7 0.97 -3.36 9.17
CA ARG A 7 2.17 -2.68 9.67
C ARG A 7 2.33 -1.33 8.97
N ILE A 8 2.47 -0.27 9.76
CA ILE A 8 2.59 1.09 9.24
C ILE A 8 3.98 1.65 9.52
N TYR A 9 4.64 2.16 8.48
CA TYR A 9 5.80 3.04 8.59
C TYR A 9 5.33 4.49 8.62
N LEU A 10 5.31 5.08 9.81
CA LEU A 10 4.99 6.48 10.04
C LEU A 10 6.24 7.34 9.86
N GLY A 11 6.11 8.51 9.23
CA GLY A 11 7.21 9.46 9.09
C GLY A 11 6.78 10.91 9.22
N ALA A 12 7.69 11.72 9.73
CA ALA A 12 7.42 13.12 10.06
C ALA A 12 7.28 14.03 8.82
N ALA A 13 7.86 13.64 7.68
CA ALA A 13 7.86 14.43 6.46
C ALA A 13 8.08 13.55 5.20
N PRO A 14 7.81 14.08 3.99
CA PRO A 14 8.27 13.48 2.74
C PRO A 14 9.81 13.31 2.73
N GLY A 15 10.30 12.19 2.19
CA GLY A 15 11.74 11.96 2.03
C GLY A 15 12.46 11.34 3.24
N VAL A 16 11.80 11.17 4.40
CA VAL A 16 12.40 10.53 5.60
C VAL A 16 12.64 9.01 5.47
N GLY A 17 12.46 8.43 4.28
CA GLY A 17 12.79 7.03 4.00
C GLY A 17 11.71 5.98 4.30
N LYS A 18 10.44 6.37 4.51
CA LYS A 18 9.36 5.41 4.77
C LYS A 18 9.23 4.32 3.70
N THR A 19 9.14 4.72 2.43
CA THR A 19 9.03 3.80 1.29
C THR A 19 10.25 2.88 1.21
N TYR A 20 11.45 3.41 1.48
CA TYR A 20 12.68 2.62 1.55
C TYR A 20 12.59 1.55 2.65
N ALA A 21 12.18 1.94 3.87
CA ALA A 21 12.05 1.02 5.01
C ALA A 21 10.99 -0.05 4.76
N MET A 22 9.85 0.34 4.17
CA MET A 22 8.78 -0.56 3.76
C MET A 22 9.25 -1.59 2.72
N LEU A 23 9.92 -1.15 1.66
CA LEU A 23 10.44 -2.06 0.63
C LEU A 23 11.57 -2.96 1.18
N SER A 24 12.43 -2.42 2.04
CA SER A 24 13.48 -3.22 2.71
C SER A 24 12.90 -4.34 3.57
N GLU A 25 11.76 -4.10 4.23
CA GLU A 25 11.02 -5.14 4.96
C GLU A 25 10.48 -6.22 4.03
N ALA A 26 9.89 -5.83 2.90
CA ALA A 26 9.37 -6.75 1.89
C ALA A 26 10.47 -7.64 1.30
N HIS A 27 11.63 -7.07 1.00
CA HIS A 27 12.83 -7.80 0.59
C HIS A 27 13.23 -8.86 1.61
N ARG A 28 13.42 -8.45 2.86
CA ARG A 28 13.83 -9.37 3.93
C ARG A 28 12.82 -10.51 4.15
N ARG A 29 11.52 -10.26 3.93
CA ARG A 29 10.46 -11.29 4.00
C ARG A 29 10.53 -12.23 2.79
N THR A 30 10.69 -11.68 1.59
CA THR A 30 10.84 -12.45 0.34
C THR A 30 12.07 -13.35 0.38
N GLU A 31 13.22 -12.84 0.85
CA GLU A 31 14.46 -13.61 1.05
C GLU A 31 14.30 -14.78 2.03
N ARG A 32 13.33 -14.68 2.96
CA ARG A 32 12.98 -15.75 3.91
C ARG A 32 11.90 -16.68 3.37
N GLY A 33 11.49 -16.53 2.11
CA GLY A 33 10.47 -17.36 1.45
C GLY A 33 9.03 -16.92 1.71
N THR A 34 8.80 -15.70 2.23
CA THR A 34 7.43 -15.17 2.36
C THR A 34 6.93 -14.69 1.00
N ASP A 35 5.73 -15.11 0.59
CA ASP A 35 5.09 -14.64 -0.64
C ASP A 35 4.68 -13.16 -0.49
N CYS A 36 5.45 -12.27 -1.12
CA CYS A 36 5.27 -10.82 -1.02
C CYS A 36 5.07 -10.21 -2.41
N VAL A 37 4.13 -9.27 -2.52
CA VAL A 37 3.92 -8.48 -3.74
C VAL A 37 3.96 -6.98 -3.47
N VAL A 38 4.34 -6.23 -4.49
CA VAL A 38 4.15 -4.77 -4.55
C VAL A 38 2.77 -4.51 -5.16
N ALA A 39 1.80 -4.20 -4.31
CA ALA A 39 0.44 -3.88 -4.75
C ALA A 39 0.33 -2.43 -5.22
N PHE A 40 0.97 -1.49 -4.53
CA PHE A 40 1.07 -0.10 -4.96
C PHE A 40 2.26 0.61 -4.31
N VAL A 41 3.08 1.32 -5.09
CA VAL A 41 4.15 2.19 -4.57
C VAL A 41 4.25 3.45 -5.41
N GLU A 42 4.06 4.62 -4.80
CA GLU A 42 4.27 5.89 -5.50
C GLU A 42 5.76 6.24 -5.51
N HIS A 43 6.38 6.28 -6.70
CA HIS A 43 7.82 6.49 -6.81
C HIS A 43 8.23 7.93 -7.16
N HIS A 44 7.29 8.91 -7.26
CA HIS A 44 7.55 10.37 -7.36
C HIS A 44 8.84 10.75 -8.14
N ASP A 45 9.12 10.07 -9.26
CA ASP A 45 10.35 10.19 -10.06
C ASP A 45 11.69 10.11 -9.30
N ARG A 46 11.75 9.31 -8.22
CA ARG A 46 12.94 9.09 -7.40
C ARG A 46 13.70 7.82 -7.86
N PRO A 47 14.85 7.95 -8.52
CA PRO A 47 15.55 6.81 -9.14
C PRO A 47 15.97 5.72 -8.16
N ARG A 48 16.23 6.06 -6.89
CA ARG A 48 16.63 5.09 -5.86
C ARG A 48 15.48 4.18 -5.41
N THR A 49 14.23 4.57 -5.62
CA THR A 49 13.07 3.77 -5.22
C THR A 49 12.76 2.70 -6.27
N GLU A 50 12.98 3.00 -7.55
CA GLU A 50 12.80 2.03 -8.65
C GLU A 50 13.69 0.80 -8.49
N VAL A 51 14.94 1.00 -8.02
CA VAL A 51 15.87 -0.11 -7.76
C VAL A 51 15.32 -1.07 -6.69
N LEU A 52 14.61 -0.55 -5.68
CA LEU A 52 14.03 -1.37 -4.61
C LEU A 52 12.74 -2.09 -5.01
N LEU A 53 12.13 -1.73 -6.14
CA LEU A 53 11.01 -2.49 -6.70
C LEU A 53 11.50 -3.81 -7.32
N HIS A 54 12.75 -3.88 -7.76
CA HIS A 54 13.34 -5.13 -8.24
C HIS A 54 13.54 -6.11 -7.09
N GLY A 55 13.01 -7.32 -7.24
CA GLY A 55 13.14 -8.41 -6.26
C GLY A 55 11.91 -8.66 -5.39
N VAL A 56 10.85 -7.85 -5.56
CA VAL A 56 9.50 -8.16 -5.05
C VAL A 56 8.54 -8.12 -6.26
N GLU A 57 7.66 -9.11 -6.38
CA GLU A 57 6.74 -9.25 -7.52
C GLU A 57 5.77 -8.06 -7.60
N PRO A 58 5.74 -7.28 -8.69
CA PRO A 58 4.78 -6.19 -8.83
C PRO A 58 3.43 -6.70 -9.34
N VAL A 59 2.33 -6.18 -8.77
CA VAL A 59 0.99 -6.32 -9.34
C VAL A 59 0.75 -5.15 -10.31
N PRO A 60 0.28 -5.39 -11.54
CA PRO A 60 -0.04 -4.32 -12.48
C PRO A 60 -1.06 -3.35 -11.88
N ARG A 61 -0.84 -2.05 -12.09
CA ARG A 61 -1.77 -1.01 -11.65
C ARG A 61 -2.96 -0.92 -12.59
N ARG A 62 -4.08 -0.47 -12.04
CA ARG A 62 -5.27 -0.15 -12.83
C ARG A 62 -5.18 1.28 -13.35
N GLU A 63 -5.41 1.47 -14.65
CA GLU A 63 -5.53 2.80 -15.25
C GLU A 63 -6.98 3.32 -15.16
N LEU A 64 -7.14 4.59 -14.81
CA LEU A 64 -8.42 5.29 -14.75
C LEU A 64 -8.32 6.64 -15.47
N THR A 65 -9.34 6.97 -16.26
CA THR A 65 -9.44 8.30 -16.89
C THR A 65 -10.37 9.19 -16.06
N TYR A 66 -9.85 10.32 -15.59
CA TYR A 66 -10.64 11.31 -14.86
C TYR A 66 -10.33 12.72 -15.36
N ARG A 67 -11.38 13.48 -15.70
CA ARG A 67 -11.28 14.85 -16.25
C ARG A 67 -10.31 14.99 -17.45
N GLY A 68 -10.25 13.97 -18.30
CA GLY A 68 -9.39 13.96 -19.49
C GLY A 68 -7.92 13.62 -19.25
N ALA A 69 -7.53 13.28 -18.03
CA ALA A 69 -6.19 12.76 -17.70
C ALA A 69 -6.27 11.29 -17.26
N VAL A 70 -5.20 10.53 -17.53
CA VAL A 70 -5.04 9.14 -17.08
C VAL A 70 -4.26 9.12 -15.77
N PHE A 71 -4.77 8.35 -14.82
CA PHE A 71 -4.16 8.10 -13.52
C PHE A 71 -4.02 6.60 -13.30
N THR A 72 -3.12 6.19 -12.41
CA THR A 72 -2.97 4.79 -11.99
C THR A 72 -3.34 4.62 -10.53
N GLU A 73 -4.06 3.55 -10.21
CA GLU A 73 -4.39 3.14 -8.84
C GLU A 73 -4.03 1.69 -8.59
N MET A 74 -4.07 1.28 -7.32
CA MET A 74 -3.95 -0.12 -6.93
C MET A 74 -5.07 -0.95 -7.57
N ASP A 75 -4.73 -2.09 -8.17
CA ASP A 75 -5.71 -3.07 -8.63
C ASP A 75 -6.05 -4.04 -7.49
N VAL A 76 -7.03 -3.67 -6.67
CA VAL A 76 -7.46 -4.47 -5.50
C VAL A 76 -7.89 -5.87 -5.92
N ASP A 77 -8.63 -5.99 -7.02
CA ASP A 77 -9.14 -7.28 -7.50
C ASP A 77 -7.99 -8.18 -7.96
N ALA A 78 -6.98 -7.63 -8.63
CA ALA A 78 -5.78 -8.38 -9.01
C ALA A 78 -4.97 -8.87 -7.80
N VAL A 79 -4.82 -8.05 -6.75
CA VAL A 79 -4.13 -8.46 -5.52
C VAL A 79 -4.91 -9.56 -4.80
N LEU A 80 -6.23 -9.41 -4.68
CA LEU A 80 -7.09 -10.43 -4.06
C LEU A 80 -7.06 -11.75 -4.83
N GLN A 81 -7.07 -11.70 -6.16
CA GLN A 81 -6.94 -12.89 -7.02
C GLN A 81 -5.57 -13.55 -6.89
N ARG A 82 -4.50 -12.75 -6.76
CA ARG A 82 -3.13 -13.25 -6.54
C ARG A 82 -2.94 -13.86 -5.15
N ALA A 83 -3.76 -13.46 -4.18
CA ALA A 83 -3.80 -13.96 -2.81
C ALA A 83 -2.41 -14.10 -2.14
N PRO A 84 -1.58 -13.04 -2.13
CA PRO A 84 -0.25 -13.09 -1.53
C PRO A 84 -0.32 -13.21 0.00
N ALA A 85 0.75 -13.69 0.63
CA ALA A 85 0.84 -13.64 2.09
C ALA A 85 1.00 -12.20 2.59
N VAL A 86 1.74 -11.35 1.84
CA VAL A 86 2.00 -9.95 2.18
C VAL A 86 1.85 -9.06 0.95
N ALA A 87 1.12 -7.95 1.08
CA ALA A 87 1.05 -6.88 0.09
C ALA A 87 1.71 -5.59 0.61
N VAL A 88 2.51 -4.95 -0.24
CA VAL A 88 3.12 -3.64 0.03
C VAL A 88 2.28 -2.55 -0.64
N VAL A 89 1.81 -1.58 0.16
CA VAL A 89 0.89 -0.53 -0.28
C VAL A 89 1.35 0.83 0.24
N ASP A 90 1.83 1.73 -0.62
CA ASP A 90 2.27 3.06 -0.19
C ASP A 90 1.11 4.06 -0.05
N GLU A 91 1.32 5.10 0.75
CA GLU A 91 0.42 6.23 0.99
C GLU A 91 -0.98 5.84 1.49
N LEU A 92 -1.07 5.27 2.70
CA LEU A 92 -2.33 4.81 3.31
C LEU A 92 -3.43 5.89 3.36
N ALA A 93 -3.03 7.16 3.54
CA ALA A 93 -3.93 8.29 3.63
C ALA A 93 -4.45 8.79 2.26
N HIS A 94 -4.04 8.18 1.16
CA HIS A 94 -4.39 8.60 -0.19
C HIS A 94 -5.91 8.62 -0.42
N THR A 95 -6.37 9.59 -1.22
CA THR A 95 -7.75 9.62 -1.71
C THR A 95 -7.73 9.08 -3.13
N ASN A 96 -8.41 7.96 -3.34
CA ASN A 96 -8.38 7.27 -4.60
C ASN A 96 -9.03 8.12 -5.71
N VAL A 97 -8.55 7.96 -6.94
CA VAL A 97 -9.08 8.65 -8.11
C VAL A 97 -10.58 8.33 -8.28
N PRO A 98 -11.46 9.32 -8.54
CA PRO A 98 -12.88 9.05 -8.79
C PRO A 98 -13.11 8.02 -9.89
N GLY A 99 -14.00 7.05 -9.63
CA GLY A 99 -14.18 5.86 -10.48
C GLY A 99 -13.42 4.62 -9.95
N SER A 100 -12.60 4.78 -8.92
CA SER A 100 -12.03 3.68 -8.14
C SER A 100 -13.10 2.94 -7.33
N ARG A 101 -12.79 1.70 -6.96
CA ARG A 101 -13.65 0.82 -6.15
C ARG A 101 -14.01 1.47 -4.81
N ASN A 102 -13.00 1.95 -4.09
CA ASN A 102 -13.15 2.67 -2.83
C ASN A 102 -12.71 4.13 -2.96
N ALA A 103 -13.18 4.99 -2.04
CA ALA A 103 -12.83 6.40 -2.03
C ALA A 103 -11.45 6.67 -1.40
N LYS A 104 -10.97 5.79 -0.51
CA LYS A 104 -9.72 5.96 0.23
C LYS A 104 -8.90 4.68 0.20
N ARG A 105 -7.57 4.82 0.08
CA ARG A 105 -6.65 3.66 0.02
C ARG A 105 -6.68 2.77 1.26
N TRP A 106 -6.95 3.33 2.43
CA TRP A 106 -7.13 2.53 3.63
C TRP A 106 -8.31 1.54 3.53
N GLN A 107 -9.36 1.86 2.75
CA GLN A 107 -10.48 0.95 2.51
C GLN A 107 -10.05 -0.20 1.60
N ASP A 108 -9.19 0.06 0.61
CA ASP A 108 -8.62 -1.01 -0.20
C ASP A 108 -7.74 -1.94 0.66
N VAL A 109 -6.91 -1.36 1.53
CA VAL A 109 -6.11 -2.10 2.51
C VAL A 109 -6.99 -2.92 3.44
N GLU A 110 -8.13 -2.38 3.86
CA GLU A 110 -9.11 -3.09 4.70
C GLU A 110 -9.62 -4.35 4.01
N GLU A 111 -9.98 -4.29 2.73
CA GLU A 111 -10.40 -5.46 1.96
C GLU A 111 -9.30 -6.54 1.88
N LEU A 112 -8.04 -6.12 1.71
CA LEU A 112 -6.91 -7.05 1.70
C LEU A 112 -6.74 -7.74 3.06
N LEU A 113 -6.84 -6.98 4.16
CA LEU A 113 -6.74 -7.51 5.52
C LEU A 113 -7.90 -8.47 5.83
N GLU A 114 -9.12 -8.14 5.41
CA GLU A 114 -10.30 -9.02 5.55
C GLU A 114 -10.14 -10.34 4.78
N ALA A 115 -9.47 -10.30 3.61
CA ALA A 115 -9.11 -11.49 2.85
C ALA A 115 -7.97 -12.32 3.47
N GLY A 116 -7.35 -11.83 4.55
CA GLY A 116 -6.24 -12.51 5.24
C GLY A 116 -4.85 -12.16 4.73
N VAL A 117 -4.72 -11.15 3.86
CA VAL A 117 -3.44 -10.66 3.36
C VAL A 117 -2.83 -9.69 4.37
N ASP A 118 -1.61 -9.93 4.83
CA ASP A 118 -0.88 -8.94 5.64
C ASP A 118 -0.52 -7.73 4.78
N VAL A 119 -0.63 -6.52 5.33
CA VAL A 119 -0.30 -5.29 4.59
C VAL A 119 0.83 -4.54 5.28
N ILE A 120 1.83 -4.11 4.50
CA ILE A 120 2.85 -3.17 4.93
C ILE A 120 2.63 -1.87 4.18
N SER A 121 2.46 -0.78 4.93
CA SER A 121 2.07 0.51 4.37
C SER A 121 2.90 1.67 4.92
N THR A 122 2.84 2.83 4.26
CA THR A 122 3.40 4.08 4.80
C THR A 122 2.35 5.17 5.02
N VAL A 123 2.65 6.08 5.94
CA VAL A 123 1.84 7.28 6.19
C VAL A 123 2.71 8.43 6.69
N ASN A 124 2.40 9.67 6.31
CA ASN A 124 3.00 10.86 6.91
C ASN A 124 2.20 11.33 8.11
N ILE A 125 2.86 11.79 9.18
CA ILE A 125 2.20 12.26 10.40
C ILE A 125 1.24 13.42 10.18
N GLN A 126 1.50 14.26 9.18
CA GLN A 126 0.62 15.35 8.75
C GLN A 126 -0.74 14.88 8.23
N HIS A 127 -0.86 13.61 7.83
CA HIS A 127 -2.12 13.00 7.40
C HIS A 127 -2.73 12.13 8.50
N LEU A 128 -2.12 12.08 9.68
CA LEU A 128 -2.61 11.28 10.79
C LEU A 128 -3.91 11.87 11.37
N GLU A 129 -4.06 13.20 11.39
CA GLU A 129 -5.34 13.84 11.74
C GLU A 129 -6.47 13.45 10.78
N SER A 130 -6.18 13.39 9.46
CA SER A 130 -7.14 12.88 8.47
C SER A 130 -7.36 11.35 8.52
N LEU A 131 -6.58 10.65 9.33
CA LEU A 131 -6.68 9.22 9.60
C LEU A 131 -7.13 8.92 11.04
N GLY A 132 -7.49 9.93 11.85
CA GLY A 132 -7.92 9.71 13.24
C GLY A 132 -9.04 8.67 13.33
N ASP A 133 -10.06 8.84 12.50
CA ASP A 133 -11.20 7.91 12.37
C ASP A 133 -10.77 6.52 11.84
N VAL A 134 -9.67 6.45 11.10
CA VAL A 134 -9.15 5.22 10.48
C VAL A 134 -8.25 4.44 11.44
N VAL A 135 -7.43 5.13 12.23
CA VAL A 135 -6.61 4.52 13.29
C VAL A 135 -7.51 3.84 14.32
N GLU A 136 -8.62 4.47 14.70
CA GLU A 136 -9.63 3.87 15.58
C GLU A 136 -10.24 2.61 14.94
N SER A 137 -10.62 2.66 13.65
CA SER A 137 -11.23 1.51 12.95
C SER A 137 -10.27 0.33 12.73
N ILE A 138 -8.98 0.60 12.50
CA ILE A 138 -7.99 -0.43 12.16
C ILE A 138 -7.32 -1.00 13.42
N THR A 139 -7.06 -0.16 14.43
CA THR A 139 -6.38 -0.60 15.65
C THR A 139 -7.33 -0.98 16.78
N GLY A 140 -8.60 -0.55 16.73
CA GLY A 140 -9.60 -0.84 17.75
C GLY A 140 -9.37 -0.13 19.08
N VAL A 141 -8.58 0.95 19.08
CA VAL A 141 -8.24 1.79 20.25
C VAL A 141 -8.46 3.26 19.89
#